data_AF-A0AAI8XAB8-F1
#
_entry.id   AF-A0AAI8XAB8-F1
#
_cell.length_a   1.000
_cell.length_b   1.000
_cell.length_c   1.000
_cell.angle_alpha   90.00
_cell.angle_beta   90.00
_cell.angle_gamma   90.00
#
_symmetry.space_group_name_H-M   'P 1'
#
loop_
_entity.id
_entity.type
_entity.pdbx_description
1 polymer ?
#
loop_
_entity_poly.entity_id
_entity_poly.type
_entity_poly.pdbx_seq_one_letter_code
_entity_poly.pdbx_strand_id
1 'polypeptide(L)'
;MKAEVVPDEGIYQMYQNRSWLWGRNGAGYFAVQRRQFSAWTSDKGKLGYGDGIWFIPGGGKLCFRAKWHGAGGDSNALTCFEHRQAGRVIYQRKLPDGDWYVFRSSHRNLADESMKLKHGDYVSWKQKRIKARD
;
A
#
# COMPACT_ATOMS: atom_id res chain seq x y z
N MET A 1 12.51 -20.07 15.19
CA MET A 1 11.80 -18.89 15.74
C MET A 1 10.44 -18.78 15.07
N LYS A 2 9.36 -18.64 15.83
CA LYS A 2 8.01 -18.42 15.29
C LYS A 2 7.88 -16.95 14.89
N ALA A 3 7.27 -16.66 13.74
CA ALA A 3 6.99 -15.28 13.36
C ALA A 3 5.78 -14.75 14.13
N GLU A 4 5.94 -13.62 14.80
CA GLU A 4 4.93 -12.95 15.62
C GLU A 4 4.08 -11.99 14.78
N VAL A 5 2.87 -11.69 15.25
CA VAL A 5 2.02 -10.67 14.64
C VAL A 5 2.66 -9.31 14.84
N VAL A 6 2.80 -8.51 13.78
CA VAL A 6 3.15 -7.10 13.95
C VAL A 6 1.95 -6.38 14.57
N PRO A 7 2.10 -5.66 15.70
CA PRO A 7 0.99 -4.92 16.33
C PRO A 7 0.39 -3.86 15.42
N ASP A 8 -0.88 -3.54 15.62
CA ASP A 8 -1.62 -2.56 14.82
C ASP A 8 -0.98 -1.17 14.83
N GLU A 9 -0.40 -0.75 15.95
CA GLU A 9 0.39 0.47 16.03
C GLU A 9 1.63 0.41 15.12
N GLY A 10 2.31 -0.73 15.07
CA GLY A 10 3.44 -0.96 14.18
C GLY A 10 3.03 -0.85 12.71
N ILE A 11 1.89 -1.45 12.34
CA ILE A 11 1.31 -1.29 11.00
C ILE A 11 1.00 0.19 10.74
N TYR A 12 0.33 0.86 11.67
CA TYR A 12 -0.02 2.27 11.53
C TYR A 12 1.22 3.14 11.26
N GLN A 13 2.28 2.98 12.04
CA GLN A 13 3.54 3.72 11.90
C GLN A 13 4.24 3.47 10.55
N MET A 14 4.10 2.28 9.97
CA MET A 14 4.69 1.95 8.66
C MET A 14 4.03 2.71 7.51
N TYR A 15 2.73 2.99 7.59
CA TYR A 15 1.94 3.51 6.46
C TYR A 15 1.43 4.94 6.65
N GLN A 16 1.29 5.44 7.87
CA GLN A 16 0.68 6.76 8.10
C GLN A 16 1.37 7.90 7.33
N ASN A 17 0.58 8.67 6.59
CA ASN A 17 1.04 9.80 5.77
C ASN A 17 2.23 9.44 4.87
N ARG A 18 2.21 8.22 4.31
CA ARG A 18 3.22 7.73 3.37
C ARG A 18 2.58 7.31 2.06
N SER A 19 3.34 7.47 0.99
CA SER A 19 3.06 6.90 -0.32
C SER A 19 3.86 5.63 -0.51
N TRP A 20 3.20 4.54 -0.90
CA TRP A 20 3.82 3.31 -1.34
C TRP A 20 4.03 3.37 -2.85
N LEU A 21 5.30 3.39 -3.28
CA LEU A 21 5.68 3.53 -4.68
C LEU A 21 5.80 2.15 -5.35
N TRP A 22 4.97 1.86 -6.34
CA TRP A 22 4.97 0.59 -7.08
C TRP A 22 5.83 0.68 -8.36
N GLY A 23 7.00 1.32 -8.23
CA GLY A 23 7.89 1.60 -9.35
C GLY A 23 7.30 2.65 -10.30
N ARG A 24 7.40 2.42 -11.61
CA ARG A 24 6.90 3.35 -12.65
C ARG A 24 5.40 3.21 -12.90
N ASN A 25 4.77 2.19 -12.33
CA ASN A 25 3.43 1.74 -12.69
C ASN A 25 2.35 2.19 -11.71
N GLY A 26 2.69 2.86 -10.62
CA GLY A 26 1.68 3.39 -9.71
C GLY A 26 2.24 3.79 -8.36
N ALA A 27 1.35 4.39 -7.56
CA ALA A 27 1.57 4.60 -6.15
C ALA A 27 0.24 4.72 -5.42
N GLY A 28 0.23 4.33 -4.14
CA GLY A 28 -0.89 4.50 -3.21
C GLY A 28 -0.49 5.36 -2.02
N TYR A 29 -1.34 6.31 -1.62
CA TYR A 29 -1.12 7.21 -0.49
C TYR A 29 -2.10 6.90 0.64
N PHE A 30 -1.55 6.75 1.84
CA PHE A 30 -2.29 6.38 3.06
C PHE A 30 -2.40 7.59 3.98
N ALA A 31 -3.37 8.47 3.71
CA ALA A 31 -3.57 9.68 4.50
C ALA A 31 -4.14 9.34 5.88
N VAL A 32 -3.60 9.94 6.94
CA VAL A 32 -4.18 9.80 8.29
C VAL A 32 -5.56 10.44 8.35
N GLN A 33 -5.72 11.59 7.70
CA GLN A 33 -6.98 12.31 7.66
C GLN A 33 -8.07 11.41 7.04
N ARG A 34 -9.12 11.14 7.84
CA ARG A 34 -10.27 10.30 7.46
C ARG A 34 -9.88 8.90 6.94
N ARG A 35 -8.67 8.43 7.24
CA ARG A 35 -8.14 7.16 6.71
C ARG A 35 -8.23 7.07 5.19
N GLN A 36 -8.08 8.19 4.48
CA GLN A 36 -8.24 8.22 3.04
C GLN A 36 -7.11 7.45 2.36
N PHE A 37 -7.49 6.63 1.39
CA PHE A 37 -6.58 6.01 0.43
C PHE A 37 -6.79 6.63 -0.94
N SER A 38 -5.70 7.09 -1.55
CA SER A 38 -5.69 7.57 -2.93
C SER A 38 -4.65 6.78 -3.71
N ALA A 39 -4.89 6.54 -5.00
CA ALA A 39 -3.93 5.86 -5.85
C ALA A 39 -3.97 6.35 -7.28
N TRP A 40 -2.85 6.15 -7.98
CA TRP A 40 -2.82 6.13 -9.44
C TRP A 40 -2.09 4.88 -9.90
N THR A 41 -2.48 4.38 -11.07
CA THR A 41 -1.84 3.24 -11.74
C THR A 41 -1.59 3.55 -13.20
N SER A 42 -0.66 2.81 -13.79
CA SER A 42 -0.41 2.77 -15.22
C SER A 42 -0.13 1.33 -15.62
N ASP A 43 -1.01 0.76 -16.45
CA ASP A 43 -0.82 -0.55 -17.04
C ASP A 43 -0.71 -0.41 -18.57
N LYS A 44 0.44 -0.78 -19.12
CA LYS A 44 0.74 -0.65 -20.57
C LYS A 44 0.36 0.73 -21.14
N GLY A 45 0.62 1.79 -20.37
CA GLY A 45 0.31 3.18 -20.75
C GLY A 45 -1.12 3.63 -20.48
N LYS A 46 -2.04 2.72 -20.11
CA LYS A 46 -3.39 3.07 -19.69
C LYS A 46 -3.36 3.54 -18.25
N LEU A 47 -3.81 4.77 -18.03
CA LEU A 47 -3.85 5.38 -16.70
C LEU A 47 -5.14 4.99 -15.97
N GLY A 48 -5.03 4.92 -14.65
CA GLY A 48 -6.17 4.75 -13.77
C GLY A 48 -5.92 5.42 -12.43
N TYR A 49 -6.98 5.58 -11.66
CA TYR A 49 -6.91 6.08 -10.30
C TYR A 49 -7.81 5.31 -9.36
N GLY A 50 -7.48 5.36 -8.07
CA GLY A 50 -8.29 4.75 -7.01
C GLY A 50 -8.63 5.76 -5.93
N ASP A 51 -9.88 5.82 -5.53
CA ASP A 51 -10.33 6.58 -4.35
C ASP A 51 -10.92 5.63 -3.32
N GLY A 52 -10.54 5.77 -2.06
CA GLY A 52 -10.97 4.84 -1.05
C GLY A 52 -10.54 5.18 0.36
N ILE A 53 -10.51 4.12 1.17
CA ILE A 53 -10.06 4.16 2.56
C ILE A 53 -9.05 3.05 2.82
N TRP A 54 -8.19 3.26 3.81
CA TRP A 54 -7.34 2.22 4.38
C TRP A 54 -7.66 2.00 5.85
N PHE A 55 -7.45 0.79 6.33
CA PHE A 55 -7.78 0.41 7.70
C PHE A 55 -6.92 -0.75 8.16
N ILE A 56 -6.87 -0.95 9.47
CA ILE A 56 -6.07 -1.98 10.14
C ILE A 56 -7.07 -2.85 10.92
N PRO A 57 -7.50 -4.00 10.38
CA PRO A 57 -8.53 -4.83 11.01
C PRO A 57 -7.98 -5.75 12.12
N GLY A 58 -6.74 -5.53 12.58
CA GLY A 58 -6.07 -6.43 13.52
C GLY A 58 -5.28 -7.55 12.85
N GLY A 59 -4.49 -8.26 13.65
CA GLY A 59 -3.73 -9.43 13.22
C GLY A 59 -2.56 -9.10 12.28
N GLY A 60 -1.99 -7.90 12.38
CA GLY A 60 -0.86 -7.46 11.55
C GLY A 60 -1.26 -7.11 10.12
N LYS A 61 -2.55 -6.83 9.88
CA LYS A 61 -3.07 -6.58 8.55
C LYS A 61 -3.15 -5.08 8.26
N LEU A 62 -2.73 -4.70 7.07
CA LEU A 62 -3.13 -3.47 6.41
C LEU A 62 -4.13 -3.83 5.33
N CYS A 63 -5.29 -3.17 5.30
CA CYS A 63 -6.24 -3.29 4.20
C CYS A 63 -6.54 -1.92 3.59
N PHE A 64 -6.84 -1.89 2.30
CA PHE A 64 -7.45 -0.74 1.65
C PHE A 64 -8.52 -1.18 0.68
N ARG A 65 -9.62 -0.43 0.66
CA ARG A 65 -10.74 -0.62 -0.25
C ARG A 65 -10.87 0.64 -1.08
N ALA A 66 -10.80 0.49 -2.40
CA ALA A 66 -10.88 1.61 -3.33
C ALA A 66 -11.82 1.30 -4.48
N LYS A 67 -12.51 2.35 -4.94
CA LYS A 67 -13.13 2.38 -6.26
C LYS A 67 -12.05 2.79 -7.26
N TRP A 68 -11.72 1.89 -8.16
CA TRP A 68 -10.77 2.07 -9.24
C TRP A 68 -11.49 2.54 -10.50
N HIS A 69 -10.90 3.51 -11.15
CA HIS A 69 -11.32 4.11 -12.41
C HIS A 69 -10.18 3.94 -13.42
N GLY A 70 -10.50 3.51 -14.63
CA GLY A 70 -9.52 3.35 -15.69
C GLY A 70 -10.14 2.80 -16.97
N ALA A 71 -9.30 2.52 -17.96
CA ALA A 71 -9.75 2.16 -19.31
C ALA A 71 -10.64 0.91 -19.42
N GLY A 72 -10.66 0.04 -18.40
CA GLY A 72 -11.53 -1.14 -18.33
C GLY A 72 -12.87 -0.89 -17.65
N GLY A 73 -13.15 0.35 -17.25
CA GLY A 73 -14.32 0.75 -16.46
C GLY A 73 -14.04 0.80 -14.95
N ASP A 74 -15.10 1.09 -14.20
CA ASP A 74 -15.05 1.25 -12.75
C ASP A 74 -15.13 -0.10 -12.04
N SER A 75 -14.31 -0.31 -11.01
CA SER A 75 -14.39 -1.50 -10.17
C SER A 75 -14.05 -1.22 -8.71
N ASN A 76 -14.74 -1.89 -7.79
CA ASN A 76 -14.40 -1.84 -6.37
C ASN A 76 -13.47 -3.01 -6.04
N ALA A 77 -12.34 -2.73 -5.38
CA ALA A 77 -11.42 -3.76 -4.93
C ALA A 77 -11.00 -3.55 -3.48
N LEU A 78 -10.99 -4.65 -2.72
CA LEU A 78 -10.37 -4.75 -1.40
C LEU A 78 -9.03 -5.45 -1.56
N THR A 79 -7.96 -4.84 -1.06
CA THR A 79 -6.64 -5.46 -0.98
C THR A 79 -6.18 -5.45 0.46
N CYS A 80 -5.69 -6.59 0.93
CA CYS A 80 -5.13 -6.71 2.27
C CYS A 80 -3.72 -7.32 2.21
N PHE A 81 -2.86 -6.86 3.11
CA PHE A 81 -1.52 -7.37 3.33
C PHE A 81 -1.36 -7.74 4.79
N GLU A 82 -0.83 -8.93 5.06
CA GLU A 82 -0.50 -9.38 6.41
C GLU A 82 1.00 -9.21 6.67
N HIS A 83 1.36 -8.81 7.88
CA HIS A 83 2.74 -8.63 8.31
C HIS A 83 3.05 -9.48 9.54
N ARG A 84 4.21 -10.13 9.50
CA ARG A 84 4.74 -10.95 10.59
C ARG A 84 6.20 -10.59 10.85
N GLN A 85 6.62 -10.64 12.10
CA GLN A 85 7.97 -10.33 12.50
C GLN A 85 8.68 -11.57 13.04
N ALA A 86 9.87 -11.89 12.52
CA ALA A 86 10.74 -12.91 13.09
C ALA A 86 12.09 -12.26 13.43
N GLY A 87 12.36 -12.11 14.73
CA GLY A 87 13.50 -11.33 15.20
C GLY A 87 13.39 -9.87 14.75
N ARG A 88 14.35 -9.40 13.94
CA ARG A 88 14.36 -8.03 13.40
C ARG A 88 13.81 -7.92 11.97
N VAL A 89 13.49 -9.05 11.33
CA VAL A 89 12.97 -9.08 9.97
C VAL A 89 11.45 -9.01 10.00
N ILE A 90 10.87 -8.15 9.17
CA ILE A 90 9.42 -8.10 8.94
C ILE A 90 9.14 -8.69 7.58
N TYR A 91 8.21 -9.64 7.54
CA TYR A 91 7.67 -10.24 6.34
C TYR A 91 6.30 -9.65 6.05
N GLN A 92 5.97 -9.56 4.77
CA GLN A 92 4.66 -9.17 4.28
C GLN A 92 4.18 -10.24 3.30
N ARG A 93 2.88 -10.50 3.27
CA ARG A 93 2.22 -11.21 2.17
C ARG A 93 0.95 -10.49 1.75
N LYS A 94 0.59 -10.61 0.47
CA LYS A 94 -0.73 -10.21 -0.01
C LYS A 94 -1.75 -11.30 0.36
N LEU A 95 -2.95 -10.91 0.76
CA LEU A 95 -4.04 -11.85 1.04
C LEU A 95 -4.97 -12.00 -0.18
N PRO A 96 -5.62 -13.17 -0.34
CA PRO A 96 -5.50 -14.36 0.52
C PRO A 96 -4.28 -15.25 0.21
N ASP A 97 -3.80 -15.26 -1.04
CA ASP A 97 -2.92 -16.34 -1.53
C ASP A 97 -1.50 -15.87 -1.90
N GLY A 98 -1.10 -14.68 -1.49
CA GLY A 98 0.24 -14.17 -1.78
C GLY A 98 1.32 -14.85 -0.96
N ASP A 99 2.50 -14.99 -1.57
CA ASP A 99 3.69 -15.50 -0.89
C ASP A 99 4.23 -14.52 0.14
N TRP A 100 4.88 -15.06 1.17
CA TRP A 100 5.63 -14.26 2.14
C TRP A 100 6.93 -13.76 1.51
N TYR A 101 7.18 -12.46 1.60
CA TYR A 101 8.44 -11.83 1.21
C TYR A 101 8.94 -10.88 2.30
N VAL A 102 10.23 -10.55 2.23
CA VAL A 102 10.85 -9.60 3.17
C VAL A 102 10.34 -8.20 2.88
N PHE A 103 9.59 -7.65 3.84
CA PHE A 103 9.15 -6.26 3.83
C PHE A 103 10.23 -5.33 4.38
N ARG A 104 10.89 -5.77 5.46
CA ARG A 104 12.00 -5.04 6.09
C ARG A 104 13.04 -6.04 6.60
N SER A 105 14.25 -5.93 6.08
CA SER A 105 15.42 -6.71 6.50
C SER A 105 15.89 -6.31 7.91
N SER A 106 16.68 -7.17 8.56
CA SER A 106 17.26 -6.90 9.87
C SER A 106 18.30 -5.76 9.86
N HIS A 107 18.97 -5.58 8.72
CA HIS A 107 19.86 -4.47 8.42
C HIS A 107 19.26 -3.61 7.32
N ARG A 108 19.67 -2.34 7.23
CA ARG A 108 19.18 -1.43 6.19
C ARG A 108 19.50 -1.98 4.81
N ASN A 109 18.49 -2.39 4.06
CA ASN A 109 18.61 -2.87 2.70
C ASN A 109 17.76 -1.98 1.77
N LEU A 110 18.39 -1.36 0.78
CA LEU A 110 17.71 -0.46 -0.15
C LEU A 110 16.69 -1.16 -1.05
N ALA A 111 16.80 -2.49 -1.18
CA ALA A 111 15.87 -3.31 -1.95
C ALA A 111 14.60 -3.70 -1.16
N ASP A 112 14.53 -3.44 0.14
CA ASP A 112 13.37 -3.78 0.97
C ASP A 112 12.09 -3.08 0.48
N GLU A 113 10.96 -3.77 0.56
CA GLU A 113 9.66 -3.18 0.21
C GLU A 113 9.34 -1.94 1.06
N SER A 114 9.71 -1.96 2.34
CA SER A 114 9.55 -0.82 3.25
C SER A 114 10.30 0.44 2.79
N MET A 115 11.33 0.32 1.95
CA MET A 115 12.03 1.48 1.38
C MET A 115 11.19 2.18 0.31
N LYS A 116 10.17 1.53 -0.25
CA LYS A 116 9.23 2.10 -1.21
C LYS A 116 8.12 2.91 -0.53
N LEU A 117 8.01 2.84 0.80
CA LEU A 117 7.14 3.71 1.59
C LEU A 117 7.86 5.02 1.90
N LYS A 118 7.45 6.10 1.22
CA LYS A 118 8.02 7.44 1.38
C LYS A 118 7.05 8.35 2.11
N HIS A 119 7.55 9.12 3.07
CA HIS A 119 6.74 10.09 3.78
C HIS A 119 6.29 11.22 2.85
N GLY A 120 5.00 11.57 2.89
CA GLY A 120 4.40 12.57 2.03
C GLY A 120 3.50 11.99 0.93
N ASP A 121 2.79 12.89 0.28
CA ASP A 121 1.83 12.59 -0.79
C ASP A 121 2.49 12.73 -2.17
N TYR A 122 2.81 11.59 -2.77
CA TYR A 122 3.35 11.48 -4.13
C TYR A 122 2.29 11.03 -5.14
N VAL A 123 1.01 11.04 -4.73
CA VAL A 123 -0.09 10.42 -5.48
C VAL A 123 -1.07 11.48 -5.97
N SER A 124 -1.53 12.36 -5.08
CA SER A 124 -2.68 13.24 -5.32
C SER A 124 -2.51 14.11 -6.55
N TRP A 125 -1.31 14.64 -6.80
CA TRP A 125 -1.07 15.46 -7.99
C TRP A 125 -1.31 14.66 -9.28
N LYS A 126 -0.74 13.46 -9.39
CA LYS A 126 -0.89 12.63 -10.60
C LYS A 126 -2.32 12.11 -10.72
N GLN A 127 -2.92 11.69 -9.60
CA GLN A 127 -4.31 11.30 -9.55
C GLN A 127 -5.25 12.40 -10.09
N LYS A 128 -5.11 13.65 -9.62
CA LYS A 128 -5.91 14.79 -10.10
C LYS A 128 -5.76 15.02 -11.60
N ARG A 129 -4.56 14.84 -12.15
CA ARG A 129 -4.33 14.96 -13.60
C ARG A 129 -4.99 13.84 -14.42
N ILE A 130 -5.12 12.64 -13.85
CA ILE A 130 -5.85 11.54 -14.51
C ILE A 130 -7.35 11.83 -14.46
N LYS A 131 -7.88 12.20 -13.29
CA LYS A 131 -9.29 12.59 -13.09
C LYS A 131 -9.77 13.71 -14.00
N ALA A 132 -8.90 14.67 -14.33
CA ALA A 132 -9.24 15.78 -15.21
C ALA A 132 -9.28 15.39 -16.70
N ARG A 133 -8.92 14.14 -17.04
CA ARG A 133 -8.90 13.60 -18.41
C ARG A 133 -9.95 12.51 -18.64
N ASP A 134 -10.50 11.95 -17.55
CA ASP A 134 -11.67 11.07 -17.57
C ASP A 134 -12.94 11.90 -17.75
#